data_AF-A0AAD5WD42-F1
#
_entry.id   AF-A0AAD5WD42-F1
#
_cell.length_a   1.000
_cell.length_b   1.000
_cell.length_c   1.000
_cell.angle_alpha   90.00
_cell.angle_beta   90.00
_cell.angle_gamma   90.00
#
_symmetry.space_group_name_H-M   'P 1'
#
loop_
_entity.id
_entity.type
_entity.pdbx_description
1 polymer ?
#
loop_
_entity_poly.entity_id
_entity_poly.type
_entity_poly.pdbx_seq_one_letter_code
_entity_poly.pdbx_strand_id
1 'polypeptide(L)'
;MTSIRTGESKLTIFLTRSLGDYYEEYVHRIVKGANLLDIDEKEFAETGSAKELLKMAVLVVGDAFLGRTQKRFITGITALNPEVQSSVIAAIKIVIENTEDIATPISPIEVLPSSNNSGTIGRSDENCGGELDSLAKKEGKSCLEGHLIGTETEMELLKRTIDALTKENEDLKSKMLVLREKVKPSSEQDMLLEDERRKIKTLRAEMDFYKALSEERTRESHSLAMKVVELEQGLSAAKNRLAATEVRIKSLVQERILLGNGAAHQLEGLSDDAPPRLIPCRFLEKPSPRVRRRCAECYKRLAEDVSSMLEVVLEERLPGAVSVSSQFV
;
A
#
# COMPACT_ATOMS: atom_id res chain seq x y z
N MET A 1 -9.46 1.25 -34.57
CA MET A 1 -9.98 0.79 -33.26
C MET A 1 -8.87 0.16 -32.39
N THR A 2 -7.76 0.86 -32.17
CA THR A 2 -6.58 0.32 -31.43
C THR A 2 -6.08 1.21 -30.30
N SER A 3 -6.69 2.39 -30.09
CA SER A 3 -6.16 3.41 -29.18
C SER A 3 -6.75 3.40 -27.75
N ILE A 4 -7.74 2.54 -27.46
CA ILE A 4 -8.40 2.48 -26.14
C ILE A 4 -7.69 1.49 -25.19
N ARG A 5 -6.98 0.50 -25.72
CA ARG A 5 -6.33 -0.56 -24.91
C ARG A 5 -5.08 -0.10 -24.14
N THR A 6 -4.40 0.96 -24.57
CA THR A 6 -3.13 1.39 -23.94
C THR A 6 -3.29 2.10 -22.60
N GLY A 7 -4.50 2.59 -22.28
CA GLY A 7 -4.80 3.20 -20.99
C GLY A 7 -5.03 2.16 -19.89
N GLU A 8 -5.71 1.06 -20.22
CA GLU A 8 -6.03 -0.02 -19.28
C GLU A 8 -4.78 -0.80 -18.87
N SER A 9 -3.87 -1.07 -19.81
CA SER A 9 -2.61 -1.76 -19.52
C SER A 9 -1.73 -1.00 -18.52
N LYS A 10 -1.74 0.34 -18.53
CA LYS A 10 -0.97 1.14 -17.57
C LYS A 10 -1.53 1.07 -16.16
N LEU A 11 -2.86 1.05 -16.03
CA LEU A 11 -3.51 0.94 -14.73
C LEU A 11 -3.23 -0.43 -14.09
N THR A 12 -3.25 -1.50 -14.90
CA THR A 12 -2.96 -2.84 -14.40
C THR A 12 -1.51 -2.98 -13.94
N ILE A 13 -0.53 -2.54 -14.74
CA ILE A 13 0.89 -2.59 -14.35
C ILE A 13 1.14 -1.79 -13.06
N PHE A 14 0.43 -0.66 -12.90
CA PHE A 14 0.52 0.13 -11.68
C PHE A 14 -0.09 -0.60 -10.47
N LEU A 15 -1.24 -1.24 -10.66
CA LEU A 15 -1.91 -2.04 -9.63
C LEU A 15 -1.07 -3.25 -9.21
N THR A 16 -0.54 -4.04 -10.14
CA THR A 16 0.30 -5.21 -9.81
C THR A 16 1.57 -4.80 -9.10
N ARG A 17 2.24 -3.73 -9.56
CA ARG A 17 3.43 -3.21 -8.85
C ARG A 17 3.11 -2.65 -7.48
N SER A 18 2.06 -1.82 -7.34
CA SER A 18 1.66 -1.29 -6.02
C SER A 18 1.20 -2.38 -5.05
N LEU A 19 0.53 -3.43 -5.55
CA LEU A 19 0.20 -4.61 -4.73
C LEU A 19 1.47 -5.38 -4.36
N GLY A 20 2.39 -5.60 -5.29
CA GLY A 20 3.68 -6.23 -5.03
C GLY A 20 4.48 -5.47 -3.96
N ASP A 21 4.65 -4.16 -4.13
CA ASP A 21 5.35 -3.28 -3.20
C ASP A 21 4.67 -3.27 -1.82
N TYR A 22 3.33 -3.23 -1.77
CA TYR A 22 2.58 -3.30 -0.51
C TYR A 22 2.79 -4.64 0.20
N TYR A 23 2.77 -5.75 -0.56
CA TYR A 23 3.03 -7.07 0.01
C TYR A 23 4.47 -7.19 0.50
N GLU A 24 5.44 -6.67 -0.24
CA GLU A 24 6.85 -6.64 0.14
C GLU A 24 7.12 -5.79 1.38
N GLU A 25 6.43 -4.66 1.54
CA GLU A 25 6.65 -3.72 2.65
C GLU A 25 5.84 -4.08 3.91
N TYR A 26 4.57 -4.48 3.76
CA TYR A 26 3.63 -4.68 4.87
C TYR A 26 3.34 -6.15 5.16
N VAL A 27 3.30 -7.00 4.11
CA VAL A 27 2.88 -8.41 4.24
C VAL A 27 4.08 -9.34 4.48
N HIS A 28 5.30 -9.02 4.03
CA HIS A 28 6.52 -9.77 4.40
C HIS A 28 6.85 -9.77 5.91
N ARG A 29 6.15 -8.97 6.73
CA ARG A 29 6.18 -9.09 8.19
C ARG A 29 5.29 -10.21 8.74
N ILE A 30 4.28 -10.66 8.00
CA ILE A 30 3.25 -11.62 8.41
C ILE A 30 3.35 -12.92 7.59
N VAL A 31 3.79 -12.82 6.34
CA VAL A 31 3.85 -13.87 5.32
C VAL A 31 5.19 -13.74 4.62
N LYS A 32 6.20 -14.49 5.08
CA LYS A 32 7.51 -14.52 4.41
C LYS A 32 7.51 -15.61 3.34
N GLY A 33 8.12 -15.33 2.19
CA GLY A 33 8.50 -16.36 1.21
C GLY A 33 7.39 -16.89 0.31
N ALA A 34 6.16 -16.36 0.39
CA ALA A 34 5.13 -16.75 -0.55
C ALA A 34 5.44 -16.15 -1.92
N ASN A 35 5.82 -16.98 -2.90
CA ASN A 35 5.76 -16.66 -4.33
C ASN A 35 4.28 -16.49 -4.68
N LEU A 36 3.69 -15.37 -4.25
CA LEU A 36 2.27 -15.11 -4.22
C LEU A 36 1.79 -14.89 -5.65
N LEU A 37 1.58 -16.03 -6.32
CA LEU A 37 1.06 -16.20 -7.66
C LEU A 37 1.92 -15.46 -8.68
N ASP A 38 2.80 -16.18 -9.38
CA ASP A 38 3.54 -15.64 -10.54
C ASP A 38 2.54 -15.10 -11.57
N ILE A 39 2.27 -13.80 -11.52
CA ILE A 39 1.29 -13.12 -12.38
C ILE A 39 2.02 -12.72 -13.65
N ASP A 40 1.59 -13.29 -14.77
CA ASP A 40 2.10 -12.88 -16.06
C ASP A 40 1.39 -11.58 -16.48
N GLU A 41 1.99 -10.45 -16.10
CA GLU A 41 1.49 -9.10 -16.44
C GLU A 41 1.34 -8.92 -17.96
N LYS A 42 2.19 -9.58 -18.75
CA LYS A 42 2.17 -9.48 -20.20
C LYS A 42 1.01 -10.29 -20.77
N GLU A 43 0.82 -11.53 -20.31
CA GLU A 43 -0.35 -12.34 -20.69
C GLU A 43 -1.64 -11.61 -20.33
N PHE A 44 -1.72 -11.04 -19.13
CA PHE A 44 -2.90 -10.28 -18.71
C PHE A 44 -3.14 -9.05 -19.59
N ALA A 45 -2.12 -8.23 -19.85
CA ALA A 45 -2.27 -7.01 -20.64
C ALA A 45 -2.59 -7.27 -22.13
N GLU A 46 -2.10 -8.37 -22.70
CA GLU A 46 -2.29 -8.72 -24.10
C GLU A 46 -3.59 -9.48 -24.35
N THR A 47 -3.96 -10.41 -23.44
CA THR A 47 -5.07 -11.35 -23.64
C THR A 47 -6.27 -11.09 -22.73
N GLY A 48 -6.12 -10.31 -21.66
CA GLY A 48 -7.16 -10.16 -20.64
C GLY A 48 -7.42 -11.47 -19.89
N SER A 49 -6.40 -12.33 -19.73
CA SER A 49 -6.52 -13.68 -19.16
C SER A 49 -7.27 -13.67 -17.83
N ALA A 50 -8.43 -14.33 -17.79
CA ALA A 50 -9.25 -14.45 -16.59
C ALA A 50 -8.50 -15.17 -15.45
N LYS A 51 -7.55 -16.03 -15.79
CA LYS A 51 -6.67 -16.71 -14.83
C LYS A 51 -5.76 -15.71 -14.11
N GLU A 52 -5.12 -14.80 -14.85
CA GLU A 52 -4.25 -13.78 -14.27
C GLU A 52 -5.07 -12.72 -13.51
N LEU A 53 -6.27 -12.39 -13.98
CA LEU A 53 -7.22 -11.55 -13.23
C LEU A 53 -7.59 -12.17 -11.89
N LEU A 54 -7.87 -13.47 -11.89
CA LEU A 54 -8.26 -14.20 -10.69
C LEU A 54 -7.11 -14.22 -9.68
N LYS A 55 -5.86 -14.39 -10.14
CA LYS A 55 -4.69 -14.27 -9.27
C LYS A 55 -4.61 -12.89 -8.62
N MET A 56 -4.80 -11.81 -9.37
CA MET A 56 -4.84 -10.44 -8.81
C MET A 56 -5.97 -10.27 -7.79
N ALA A 57 -7.17 -10.78 -8.09
CA ALA A 57 -8.31 -10.73 -7.17
C ALA A 57 -8.01 -11.48 -5.86
N VAL A 58 -7.35 -12.64 -5.93
CA VAL A 58 -6.91 -13.41 -4.77
C VAL A 58 -5.92 -12.59 -3.92
N LEU A 59 -4.98 -11.86 -4.54
CA LEU A 59 -4.07 -10.97 -3.81
C LEU A 59 -4.79 -9.78 -3.16
N VAL A 60 -5.74 -9.15 -3.83
CA VAL A 60 -6.53 -8.04 -3.24
C VAL A 60 -7.37 -8.54 -2.06
N VAL A 61 -7.94 -9.74 -2.17
CA VAL A 61 -8.68 -10.39 -1.07
C VAL A 61 -7.75 -10.72 0.10
N GLY A 62 -6.56 -11.23 -0.19
CA GLY A 62 -5.53 -11.49 0.82
C GLY A 62 -5.11 -10.22 1.56
N ASP A 63 -4.96 -9.11 0.84
CA ASP A 63 -4.56 -7.82 1.40
C ASP A 63 -5.66 -7.26 2.31
N ALA A 64 -6.90 -7.24 1.81
CA ALA A 64 -8.05 -6.80 2.61
C ALA A 64 -8.25 -7.65 3.87
N PHE A 65 -7.87 -8.94 3.83
CA PHE A 65 -7.93 -9.85 4.96
C PHE A 65 -6.78 -9.67 5.96
N LEU A 66 -5.55 -9.43 5.51
CA LEU A 66 -4.37 -9.26 6.37
C LEU A 66 -4.19 -7.80 6.86
N GLY A 67 -4.85 -6.84 6.21
CA GLY A 67 -4.75 -5.42 6.51
C GLY A 67 -5.52 -4.96 7.74
N ARG A 68 -5.35 -3.67 8.09
CA ARG A 68 -5.98 -3.03 9.28
C ARG A 68 -7.52 -3.02 9.24
N THR A 69 -8.12 -3.28 8.07
CA THR A 69 -9.57 -3.30 7.84
C THR A 69 -10.19 -4.70 7.91
N GLN A 70 -9.42 -5.74 8.27
CA GLN A 70 -9.85 -7.14 8.35
C GLN A 70 -11.25 -7.32 8.97
N LYS A 71 -11.51 -6.70 10.12
CA LYS A 71 -12.80 -6.82 10.82
C LYS A 71 -13.99 -6.33 9.98
N ARG A 72 -13.81 -5.23 9.22
CA ARG A 72 -14.84 -4.72 8.30
C ARG A 72 -14.98 -5.61 7.08
N PHE A 73 -13.86 -6.13 6.58
CA PHE A 73 -13.84 -7.03 5.43
C PHE A 73 -14.56 -8.35 5.71
N ILE A 74 -14.29 -9.00 6.85
CA ILE A 74 -14.98 -10.24 7.27
C ILE A 74 -16.50 -10.02 7.40
N THR A 75 -16.92 -8.91 8.03
CA THR A 75 -18.34 -8.54 8.11
C THR A 75 -18.96 -8.38 6.71
N GLY A 76 -18.23 -7.78 5.77
CA GLY A 76 -18.64 -7.67 4.38
C GLY A 76 -18.83 -9.02 3.70
N ILE A 77 -17.92 -9.97 3.91
CA ILE A 77 -18.01 -11.33 3.36
C ILE A 77 -19.27 -12.03 3.87
N THR A 78 -19.59 -11.93 5.16
CA THR A 78 -20.77 -12.61 5.74
C THR A 78 -22.11 -12.12 5.18
N ALA A 79 -22.13 -10.98 4.49
CA ALA A 79 -23.31 -10.44 3.81
C ALA A 79 -23.45 -10.90 2.34
N LEU A 80 -22.45 -11.61 1.78
CA LEU A 80 -22.47 -12.10 0.41
C LEU A 80 -23.29 -13.40 0.26
N ASN A 81 -23.58 -13.81 -0.97
CA ASN A 81 -24.19 -15.11 -1.25
C ASN A 81 -23.29 -16.27 -0.78
N PRO A 82 -23.84 -17.38 -0.24
CA PRO A 82 -23.05 -18.50 0.29
C PRO A 82 -22.01 -19.11 -0.67
N GLU A 83 -22.31 -19.15 -1.97
CA GLU A 83 -21.39 -19.62 -3.01
C GLU A 83 -20.19 -18.68 -3.19
N VAL A 84 -20.42 -17.37 -3.13
CA VAL A 84 -19.38 -16.34 -3.21
C VAL A 84 -18.55 -16.34 -1.94
N GLN A 85 -19.20 -16.48 -0.77
CA GLN A 85 -18.50 -16.61 0.51
C GLN A 85 -17.53 -17.80 0.50
N SER A 86 -17.97 -18.95 0.02
CA SER A 86 -17.14 -20.16 -0.08
C SER A 86 -15.91 -19.93 -0.97
N SER A 87 -16.11 -19.24 -2.10
CA SER A 87 -15.04 -18.90 -3.04
C SER A 87 -14.02 -17.91 -2.44
N VAL A 88 -14.50 -16.89 -1.72
CA VAL A 88 -13.63 -15.90 -1.04
C VAL A 88 -12.86 -16.55 0.11
N ILE A 89 -13.51 -17.43 0.89
CA ILE A 89 -12.84 -18.19 1.96
C ILE A 89 -11.77 -19.13 1.39
N ALA A 90 -12.05 -19.78 0.25
CA ALA A 90 -11.06 -20.60 -0.44
C ALA A 90 -9.87 -19.76 -0.92
N ALA A 91 -10.10 -18.57 -1.46
CA ALA A 91 -9.03 -17.64 -1.85
C ALA A 91 -8.17 -17.22 -0.65
N ILE A 92 -8.79 -16.89 0.50
CA ILE A 92 -8.07 -16.56 1.73
C ILE A 92 -7.21 -17.75 2.20
N LYS A 93 -7.77 -18.97 2.16
CA LYS A 93 -7.00 -20.19 2.50
C LYS A 93 -5.79 -20.37 1.59
N ILE A 94 -5.95 -20.20 0.27
CA ILE A 94 -4.83 -20.27 -0.68
C ILE A 94 -3.75 -19.23 -0.33
N VAL A 95 -4.13 -18.01 0.04
CA VAL A 95 -3.17 -16.98 0.44
C VAL A 95 -2.44 -17.36 1.72
N ILE A 96 -3.11 -17.97 2.69
CA ILE A 96 -2.53 -18.39 3.99
C ILE A 96 -1.66 -19.67 3.84
N GLU A 97 -2.12 -20.64 3.06
CA GLU A 97 -1.45 -21.94 2.88
C GLU A 97 -0.18 -21.84 2.03
N ASN A 98 -0.10 -20.86 1.11
CA ASN A 98 1.11 -20.58 0.33
C ASN A 98 2.18 -19.79 1.11
N THR A 99 1.99 -19.58 2.41
CA THR A 99 2.95 -18.86 3.27
C THR A 99 3.79 -19.87 4.03
N GLU A 100 5.07 -19.94 3.69
CA GLU A 100 6.03 -20.74 4.45
C GLU A 100 6.27 -20.01 5.79
N ASP A 101 5.74 -20.60 6.86
CA ASP A 101 5.89 -20.20 8.26
C ASP A 101 5.22 -18.87 8.69
N ILE A 102 3.95 -18.96 9.10
CA ILE A 102 3.30 -17.94 9.93
C ILE A 102 3.88 -18.04 11.34
N ALA A 103 4.80 -17.14 11.69
CA ALA A 103 5.12 -16.86 13.08
C ALA A 103 3.87 -16.26 13.75
N THR A 104 3.24 -17.02 14.64
CA THR A 104 2.08 -16.59 15.44
C THR A 104 2.31 -15.21 16.11
N PRO A 105 1.30 -14.32 16.13
CA PRO A 105 1.39 -13.03 16.79
C PRO A 105 1.47 -13.23 18.31
N ILE A 106 2.55 -12.73 18.92
CA ILE A 106 2.85 -12.88 20.34
C ILE A 106 1.93 -11.97 21.17
N SER A 107 1.21 -12.55 22.13
CA SER A 107 0.64 -11.88 23.30
C SER A 107 1.47 -12.19 24.57
N PRO A 108 1.35 -11.44 25.67
CA PRO A 108 2.45 -11.04 26.55
C PRO A 108 2.84 -12.10 27.58
N ILE A 109 4.14 -12.21 27.86
CA ILE A 109 4.70 -13.05 28.93
C ILE A 109 5.17 -12.17 30.08
N GLU A 110 4.55 -12.41 31.23
CA GLU A 110 4.84 -11.90 32.56
C GLU A 110 5.77 -12.91 33.30
N VAL A 111 6.48 -12.42 34.34
CA VAL A 111 7.16 -13.15 35.45
C VAL A 111 8.69 -13.41 35.39
N LEU A 112 9.46 -12.46 35.95
CA LEU A 112 10.42 -12.49 37.11
C LEU A 112 11.47 -13.64 37.36
N PRO A 113 12.52 -13.39 38.20
CA PRO A 113 13.89 -13.90 38.03
C PRO A 113 14.30 -15.01 39.04
N SER A 114 15.48 -15.60 38.83
CA SER A 114 16.12 -16.52 39.80
C SER A 114 17.52 -16.07 40.21
N SER A 115 17.69 -15.96 41.53
CA SER A 115 18.90 -15.86 42.33
C SER A 115 19.64 -17.19 42.37
N ASN A 116 20.97 -17.20 42.52
CA ASN A 116 21.71 -18.26 43.25
C ASN A 116 23.13 -17.81 43.64
N ASN A 117 23.40 -17.87 44.95
CA ASN A 117 24.73 -17.82 45.58
C ASN A 117 25.29 -19.25 45.70
N SER A 118 26.61 -19.42 45.64
CA SER A 118 27.30 -20.48 46.39
C SER A 118 28.75 -20.09 46.65
N GLY A 119 29.14 -20.05 47.93
CA GLY A 119 30.53 -19.91 48.37
C GLY A 119 31.28 -21.24 48.33
N THR A 120 32.61 -21.17 48.47
CA THR A 120 33.43 -22.34 48.83
C THR A 120 34.62 -21.89 49.67
N ILE A 121 34.77 -22.58 50.79
CA ILE A 121 35.80 -22.45 51.83
C ILE A 121 37.07 -23.19 51.37
N GLY A 122 38.26 -22.64 51.71
CA GLY A 122 39.54 -23.33 51.54
C GLY A 122 40.54 -22.90 52.62
N ARG A 123 40.88 -23.86 53.49
CA ARG A 123 41.78 -23.80 54.65
C ARG A 123 43.10 -24.44 54.25
N SER A 124 44.26 -23.95 54.70
CA SER A 124 45.46 -24.79 54.83
C SER A 124 46.50 -24.20 55.79
N ASP A 125 46.94 -25.06 56.71
CA ASP A 125 47.99 -24.89 57.71
C ASP A 125 49.39 -24.96 57.07
N GLU A 126 50.40 -24.32 57.68
CA GLU A 126 51.77 -24.84 57.68
C GLU A 126 52.58 -24.36 58.90
N ASN A 127 53.37 -25.30 59.40
CA ASN A 127 54.00 -25.39 60.71
C ASN A 127 55.50 -25.64 60.49
N CYS A 128 56.39 -24.83 61.09
CA CYS A 128 57.84 -25.05 61.33
C CYS A 128 58.28 -23.96 62.35
N GLY A 129 59.00 -24.15 63.46
CA GLY A 129 59.75 -25.29 63.99
C GLY A 129 61.20 -24.85 64.29
N GLY A 130 61.59 -24.76 65.58
CA GLY A 130 62.97 -24.56 66.12
C GLY A 130 63.60 -23.17 65.87
N GLU A 131 64.54 -22.63 66.65
CA GLU A 131 65.55 -23.22 67.54
C GLU A 131 66.06 -22.11 68.50
N LEU A 132 66.28 -22.47 69.77
CA LEU A 132 66.78 -21.60 70.82
C LEU A 132 68.29 -21.43 70.69
N ASP A 133 68.81 -20.23 70.92
CA ASP A 133 70.14 -20.13 71.54
C ASP A 133 70.20 -19.01 72.59
N SER A 134 70.86 -19.37 73.68
CA SER A 134 70.75 -18.76 75.01
C SER A 134 72.02 -18.00 75.36
N LEU A 135 71.95 -16.68 75.57
CA LEU A 135 72.98 -15.90 76.25
C LEU A 135 72.44 -14.56 76.77
N ALA A 136 72.95 -14.12 77.93
CA ALA A 136 72.68 -12.86 78.63
C ALA A 136 71.47 -12.79 79.59
N LYS A 137 71.35 -13.78 80.49
CA LYS A 137 70.70 -13.59 81.81
C LYS A 137 71.56 -12.63 82.66
N LYS A 138 71.24 -11.33 82.62
CA LYS A 138 71.07 -10.46 83.82
C LYS A 138 70.81 -8.97 83.53
N GLU A 139 70.90 -8.52 82.28
CA GLU A 139 70.42 -7.17 81.88
C GLU A 139 69.14 -7.21 81.01
N GLY A 140 68.73 -8.40 80.55
CA GLY A 140 67.60 -8.56 79.63
C GLY A 140 66.20 -8.50 80.24
N LYS A 141 66.04 -8.40 81.58
CA LYS A 141 64.71 -8.43 82.21
C LYS A 141 63.96 -7.10 82.06
N SER A 142 64.63 -5.97 82.27
CA SER A 142 64.06 -4.64 82.00
C SER A 142 63.96 -4.34 80.49
N CYS A 143 64.86 -4.92 79.68
CA CYS A 143 64.82 -4.80 78.22
C CYS A 143 63.62 -5.56 77.62
N LEU A 144 63.34 -6.78 78.09
CA LEU A 144 62.17 -7.56 77.66
C LEU A 144 60.85 -6.96 78.14
N GLU A 145 60.81 -6.38 79.35
CA GLU A 145 59.61 -5.73 79.89
C GLU A 145 59.27 -4.43 79.12
N GLY A 146 60.29 -3.62 78.77
CA GLY A 146 60.11 -2.48 77.87
C GLY A 146 59.71 -2.88 76.44
N HIS A 147 60.22 -4.01 75.94
CA HIS A 147 59.81 -4.56 74.65
C HIS A 147 58.36 -5.05 74.67
N LEU A 148 57.93 -5.72 75.75
CA LEU A 148 56.56 -6.19 75.92
C LEU A 148 55.58 -5.00 75.93
N ILE A 149 55.88 -3.97 76.72
CA ILE A 149 55.07 -2.74 76.78
C ILE A 149 55.06 -2.02 75.42
N GLY A 150 56.20 -1.96 74.73
CA GLY A 150 56.30 -1.41 73.37
C GLY A 150 55.40 -2.17 72.39
N THR A 151 55.50 -3.49 72.36
CA THR A 151 54.68 -4.34 71.48
C THR A 151 53.20 -4.28 71.82
N GLU A 152 52.84 -4.13 73.10
CA GLU A 152 51.45 -4.03 73.57
C GLU A 152 50.82 -2.69 73.14
N THR A 153 51.57 -1.59 73.24
CA THR A 153 51.13 -0.27 72.75
C THR A 153 51.04 -0.20 71.23
N GLU A 154 51.98 -0.83 70.51
CA GLU A 154 51.93 -0.96 69.05
C GLU A 154 50.74 -1.81 68.59
N MET A 155 50.46 -2.92 69.27
CA MET A 155 49.30 -3.77 69.00
C MET A 155 47.98 -3.02 69.24
N GLU A 156 47.91 -2.20 70.29
CA GLU A 156 46.74 -1.37 70.56
C GLU A 156 46.56 -0.28 69.49
N LEU A 157 47.65 0.32 68.99
CA LEU A 157 47.62 1.26 67.87
C LEU A 157 47.14 0.58 66.58
N LEU A 158 47.72 -0.58 66.24
CA LEU A 158 47.33 -1.42 65.10
C LEU A 158 45.84 -1.79 65.14
N LYS A 159 45.33 -2.16 66.32
CA LYS A 159 43.91 -2.47 66.50
C LYS A 159 43.01 -1.27 66.21
N ARG A 160 43.37 -0.08 66.72
CA ARG A 160 42.63 1.16 66.41
C ARG A 160 42.68 1.48 64.90
N THR A 161 43.80 1.26 64.24
CA THR A 161 43.94 1.44 62.78
C THR A 161 43.07 0.45 62.00
N ILE A 162 43.04 -0.83 62.42
CA ILE A 162 42.17 -1.85 61.80
C ILE A 162 40.70 -1.48 61.96
N ASP A 163 40.28 -1.04 63.16
CA ASP A 163 38.90 -0.62 63.40
C ASP A 163 38.52 0.61 62.56
N ALA A 164 39.43 1.58 62.42
CA ALA A 164 39.24 2.76 61.57
C ALA A 164 39.12 2.37 60.08
N LEU A 165 40.01 1.53 59.57
CA LEU A 165 39.97 1.02 58.20
C LEU A 165 38.71 0.20 57.93
N THR A 166 38.28 -0.62 58.88
CA THR A 166 37.04 -1.41 58.76
C THR A 166 35.83 -0.49 58.64
N LYS A 167 35.78 0.59 59.43
CA LYS A 167 34.72 1.59 59.36
C LYS A 167 34.73 2.35 58.04
N GLU A 168 35.90 2.76 57.54
CA GLU A 168 36.03 3.42 56.24
C GLU A 168 35.60 2.50 55.08
N ASN A 169 35.90 1.21 55.19
CA ASN A 169 35.53 0.22 54.17
C ASN A 169 34.01 0.03 54.10
N GLU A 170 33.31 -0.02 55.25
CA GLU A 170 31.85 -0.06 55.29
C GLU A 170 31.20 1.24 54.77
N ASP A 171 31.80 2.40 55.04
CA ASP A 171 31.35 3.69 54.48
C ASP A 171 31.54 3.75 52.95
N LEU A 172 32.69 3.31 52.44
CA LEU A 172 32.96 3.20 51.01
C LEU A 172 32.00 2.24 50.32
N LYS A 173 31.73 1.08 50.93
CA LYS A 173 30.76 0.11 50.44
C LYS A 173 29.35 0.69 50.37
N SER A 174 28.95 1.46 51.38
CA SER A 174 27.68 2.19 51.41
C SER A 174 27.60 3.25 50.30
N LYS A 175 28.66 4.03 50.08
CA LYS A 175 28.75 5.00 48.98
C LYS A 175 28.70 4.34 47.61
N MET A 176 29.39 3.21 47.43
CA MET A 176 29.35 2.41 46.20
C MET A 176 27.96 1.86 45.90
N LEU A 177 27.20 1.45 46.92
CA LEU A 177 25.82 1.01 46.77
C LEU A 177 24.94 2.14 46.24
N VAL A 178 25.01 3.33 46.85
CA VAL A 178 24.24 4.51 46.43
C VAL A 178 24.61 4.94 45.01
N LEU A 179 25.90 4.91 44.64
CA LEU A 179 26.32 5.20 43.27
C LEU A 179 25.78 4.18 42.27
N ARG A 180 25.80 2.88 42.61
CA ARG A 180 25.21 1.83 41.76
C ARG A 180 23.71 2.06 41.55
N GLU A 181 22.99 2.47 42.59
CA GLU A 181 21.57 2.81 42.49
C GLU A 181 21.31 4.06 41.65
N LYS A 182 22.21 5.05 41.62
CA LYS A 182 22.09 6.24 40.76
C LYS A 182 22.49 5.98 39.30
N VAL A 183 23.41 5.06 39.04
CA VAL A 183 23.85 4.72 37.67
C VAL A 183 22.76 3.96 36.89
N LYS A 184 22.00 3.09 37.56
CA LYS A 184 20.87 2.36 36.93
C LYS A 184 19.84 3.28 36.24
N PRO A 185 19.20 4.25 36.93
CA PRO A 185 18.22 5.14 36.31
C PRO A 185 18.84 6.04 35.24
N SER A 186 20.13 6.40 35.35
CA SER A 186 20.83 7.13 34.29
C SER A 186 20.93 6.30 33.00
N SER A 187 21.24 5.00 33.11
CA SER A 187 21.31 4.12 31.94
C SER A 187 19.95 3.86 31.28
N GLU A 188 18.88 3.80 32.08
CA GLU A 188 17.51 3.68 31.57
C GLU A 188 17.08 4.96 30.84
N GLN A 189 17.46 6.12 31.36
CA GLN A 189 17.18 7.41 30.73
C GLN A 189 17.92 7.57 29.39
N ASP A 190 19.17 7.13 29.29
CA ASP A 190 19.93 7.15 28.03
C ASP A 190 19.29 6.26 26.95
N MET A 191 18.80 5.08 27.33
CA MET A 191 18.10 4.18 26.42
C MET A 191 16.81 4.80 25.87
N LEU A 192 16.03 5.49 26.72
CA LEU A 192 14.82 6.21 26.30
C LEU A 192 15.15 7.36 25.33
N LEU A 193 16.23 8.10 25.58
CA LEU A 193 16.68 9.17 24.69
C LEU A 193 17.14 8.62 23.32
N GLU A 194 17.79 7.46 23.28
CA GLU A 194 18.11 6.80 22.01
C GLU A 194 16.86 6.36 21.24
N ASP A 195 15.84 5.85 21.92
CA ASP A 195 14.56 5.51 21.31
C ASP A 195 13.84 6.73 20.73
N GLU A 196 13.82 7.85 21.46
CA GLU A 196 13.28 9.12 20.94
C GLU A 196 14.08 9.62 19.73
N ARG A 197 15.41 9.54 19.77
CA ARG A 197 16.25 9.87 18.60
C ARG A 197 15.93 8.99 17.39
N ARG A 198 15.73 7.68 17.58
CA ARG A 198 15.33 6.76 16.51
C ARG A 198 13.95 7.11 15.94
N LYS A 199 12.98 7.45 16.79
CA LYS A 199 11.65 7.91 16.37
C LYS A 199 11.74 9.21 15.59
N ILE A 200 12.50 10.20 16.06
CA ILE A 200 12.70 11.48 15.35
C ILE A 200 13.35 11.26 13.97
N LYS A 201 14.33 10.36 13.88
CA LYS A 201 14.97 10.02 12.60
C LYS A 201 13.97 9.42 11.61
N THR A 202 13.10 8.52 12.09
CA THR A 202 12.04 7.89 11.29
C THR A 202 11.01 8.92 10.82
N LEU A 203 10.53 9.78 11.73
CA LEU A 203 9.58 10.84 11.40
C LEU A 203 10.14 11.85 10.38
N ARG A 204 11.45 12.16 10.44
CA ARG A 204 12.08 13.01 9.41
C ARG A 204 12.07 12.34 8.04
N ALA A 205 12.38 11.05 7.96
CA ALA A 205 12.33 10.31 6.70
C ALA A 205 10.91 10.25 6.13
N GLU A 206 9.89 10.03 6.97
CA GLU A 206 8.49 10.10 6.56
C GLU A 206 8.12 11.49 6.05
N MET A 207 8.53 12.55 6.75
CA MET A 207 8.29 13.93 6.33
C MET A 207 8.94 14.24 4.97
N ASP A 208 10.17 13.80 4.75
CA ASP A 208 10.88 13.97 3.48
C ASP A 208 10.19 13.19 2.35
N PHE A 209 9.69 11.98 2.63
CA PHE A 209 8.89 11.19 1.70
C PHE A 209 7.59 11.90 1.30
N TYR A 210 6.81 12.38 2.27
CA TYR A 210 5.57 13.14 1.99
C TYR A 210 5.85 14.42 1.23
N LYS A 211 6.97 15.09 1.50
CA LYS A 211 7.38 16.27 0.74
C LYS A 211 7.65 15.92 -0.72
N ALA A 212 8.44 14.87 -1.00
CA ALA A 212 8.70 14.42 -2.36
C ALA A 212 7.41 14.03 -3.10
N LEU A 213 6.48 13.33 -2.42
CA LEU A 213 5.18 12.96 -2.96
C LEU A 213 4.32 14.20 -3.29
N SER A 214 4.36 15.22 -2.41
CA SER A 214 3.65 16.47 -2.64
C SER A 214 4.18 17.23 -3.86
N GLU A 215 5.50 17.26 -4.03
CA GLU A 215 6.14 17.89 -5.19
C GLU A 215 5.79 17.15 -6.48
N GLU A 216 5.80 15.81 -6.49
CA GLU A 216 5.41 15.02 -7.66
C GLU A 216 3.95 15.29 -8.05
N ARG A 217 3.04 15.30 -7.08
CA ARG A 217 1.63 15.64 -7.32
C ARG A 217 1.46 17.03 -7.91
N THR A 218 2.27 18.00 -7.51
CA THR A 218 2.24 19.34 -8.13
C THR A 218 2.74 19.35 -9.57
N ARG A 219 3.75 18.53 -9.92
CA ARG A 219 4.22 18.37 -11.30
C ARG A 219 3.15 17.72 -12.18
N GLU A 220 2.53 16.65 -11.69
CA GLU A 220 1.43 15.98 -12.40
C GLU A 220 0.25 16.91 -12.62
N SER A 221 -0.17 17.66 -11.59
CA SER A 221 -1.22 18.67 -11.68
C SER A 221 -0.91 19.72 -12.75
N HIS A 222 0.34 20.21 -12.79
CA HIS A 222 0.76 21.16 -13.81
C HIS A 222 0.73 20.56 -15.22
N SER A 223 1.16 19.30 -15.39
CA SER A 223 1.06 18.59 -16.67
C SER A 223 -0.39 18.44 -17.15
N LEU A 224 -1.30 18.08 -16.24
CA LEU A 224 -2.72 17.97 -16.55
C LEU A 224 -3.34 19.32 -16.91
N ALA A 225 -2.97 20.39 -16.20
CA ALA A 225 -3.42 21.73 -16.52
C ALA A 225 -3.03 22.15 -17.95
N MET A 226 -1.80 21.84 -18.37
CA MET A 226 -1.35 22.10 -19.75
C MET A 226 -2.16 21.31 -20.78
N LYS A 227 -2.43 20.03 -20.52
CA LYS A 227 -3.27 19.21 -21.41
C LYS A 227 -4.70 19.73 -21.52
N VAL A 228 -5.27 20.23 -20.42
CA VAL A 228 -6.61 20.86 -20.45
C VAL A 228 -6.60 22.07 -21.38
N VAL A 229 -5.60 22.94 -21.28
CA VAL A 229 -5.46 24.10 -22.18
C VAL A 229 -5.35 23.67 -23.65
N GLU A 230 -4.57 22.65 -23.96
CA GLU A 230 -4.46 22.11 -25.33
C GLU A 230 -5.80 21.57 -25.85
N LEU A 231 -6.55 20.84 -25.01
CA LEU A 231 -7.87 20.31 -25.37
C LEU A 231 -8.90 21.44 -25.57
N GLU A 232 -8.88 22.47 -24.74
CA GLU A 232 -9.75 23.65 -24.88
C GLU A 232 -9.47 24.39 -26.19
N GLN A 233 -8.20 24.56 -26.56
CA GLN A 233 -7.80 25.14 -27.84
C GLN A 233 -8.27 24.27 -29.01
N GLY A 234 -8.08 22.95 -28.92
CA GLY A 234 -8.54 21.99 -29.93
C GLY A 234 -10.06 22.01 -30.12
N LEU A 235 -10.81 22.10 -29.01
CA LEU A 235 -12.26 22.22 -29.01
C LEU A 235 -12.72 23.53 -29.66
N SER A 236 -12.07 24.65 -29.33
CA SER A 236 -12.35 25.96 -29.94
C SER A 236 -12.13 25.92 -31.47
N ALA A 237 -11.01 25.33 -31.91
CA ALA A 237 -10.72 25.16 -33.33
C ALA A 237 -11.77 24.28 -34.03
N ALA A 238 -12.22 23.20 -33.39
CA ALA A 238 -13.28 22.34 -33.91
C ALA A 238 -14.62 23.07 -34.04
N LYS A 239 -15.01 23.87 -33.03
CA LYS A 239 -16.22 24.72 -33.07
C LYS A 239 -16.18 25.70 -34.24
N ASN A 240 -15.04 26.35 -34.47
CA ASN A 240 -14.88 27.29 -35.59
C ASN A 240 -15.02 26.59 -36.95
N ARG A 241 -14.44 25.39 -37.11
CA ARG A 241 -14.60 24.59 -38.34
C ARG A 241 -16.06 24.19 -38.56
N LEU A 242 -16.75 23.75 -37.51
CA LEU A 242 -18.16 23.39 -37.59
C LEU A 242 -19.02 24.59 -38.03
N ALA A 243 -18.85 25.75 -37.39
CA ALA A 243 -19.55 26.97 -37.77
C ALA A 243 -19.30 27.36 -39.24
N ALA A 244 -18.06 27.24 -39.73
CA ALA A 244 -17.75 27.48 -41.14
C ALA A 244 -18.47 26.50 -42.09
N THR A 245 -18.53 25.21 -41.73
CA THR A 245 -19.27 24.22 -42.53
C THR A 245 -20.78 24.46 -42.52
N GLU A 246 -21.35 24.88 -41.39
CA GLU A 246 -22.78 25.22 -41.29
C GLU A 246 -23.15 26.38 -42.22
N VAL A 247 -22.33 27.43 -42.27
CA VAL A 247 -22.52 28.56 -43.18
C VAL A 247 -22.46 28.09 -44.65
N ARG A 248 -21.49 27.25 -44.99
CA ARG A 248 -21.36 26.69 -46.35
C ARG A 248 -22.59 25.85 -46.73
N ILE A 249 -23.07 25.00 -45.83
CA ILE A 249 -24.27 24.17 -46.07
C ILE A 249 -25.49 25.07 -46.28
N LYS A 250 -25.69 26.10 -45.45
CA LYS A 250 -26.80 27.06 -45.62
C LYS A 250 -26.77 27.73 -46.98
N SER A 251 -25.59 28.16 -47.45
CA SER A 251 -25.42 28.75 -48.79
C SER A 251 -25.76 27.76 -49.91
N LEU A 252 -25.28 26.51 -49.84
CA LEU A 252 -25.59 25.47 -50.82
C LEU A 252 -27.09 25.11 -50.84
N VAL A 253 -27.74 25.11 -49.68
CA VAL A 253 -29.19 24.87 -49.58
C VAL A 253 -29.95 26.01 -50.26
N GLN A 254 -29.57 27.28 -50.03
CA GLN A 254 -30.19 28.43 -50.70
C GLN A 254 -29.98 28.38 -52.22
N GLU A 255 -28.78 28.09 -52.70
CA GLU A 255 -28.47 27.92 -54.13
C GLU A 255 -29.34 26.83 -54.77
N ARG A 256 -29.46 25.67 -54.10
CA ARG A 256 -30.30 24.56 -54.57
C ARG A 256 -31.78 24.96 -54.67
N ILE A 257 -32.29 25.76 -53.73
CA ILE A 257 -33.68 26.26 -53.78
C ILE A 257 -33.85 27.16 -55.00
N LEU A 258 -32.93 28.09 -55.25
CA LEU A 258 -32.98 28.99 -56.41
C LEU A 258 -32.93 28.24 -57.74
N LEU A 259 -32.00 27.28 -57.89
CA LEU A 259 -31.89 26.44 -59.08
C LEU A 259 -33.13 25.57 -59.29
N GLY A 260 -33.70 25.02 -58.21
CA GLY A 260 -34.94 24.24 -58.26
C GLY A 260 -36.13 25.06 -58.77
N ASN A 261 -36.26 26.31 -58.32
CA ASN A 261 -37.31 27.21 -58.77
C ASN A 261 -37.11 27.62 -60.25
N GLY A 262 -35.87 27.87 -60.68
CA GLY A 262 -35.56 28.18 -62.08
C GLY A 262 -35.88 27.03 -63.04
N ALA A 263 -35.58 25.79 -62.65
CA ALA A 263 -35.90 24.60 -63.46
C ALA A 263 -37.42 24.37 -63.58
N ALA A 264 -38.20 24.66 -62.54
CA ALA A 264 -39.65 24.54 -62.59
C ALA A 264 -40.27 25.49 -63.62
N HIS A 265 -39.79 26.73 -63.72
CA HIS A 265 -40.27 27.71 -64.70
C HIS A 265 -39.93 27.35 -66.17
N GLN A 266 -38.81 26.67 -66.42
CA GLN A 266 -38.45 26.23 -67.78
C GLN A 266 -39.32 25.06 -68.27
N LEU A 267 -39.85 24.24 -67.37
CA LEU A 267 -40.77 23.14 -67.71
C LEU A 267 -42.20 23.62 -68.00
N GLU A 268 -42.59 24.80 -67.51
CA GLU A 268 -43.90 25.41 -67.83
C GLU A 268 -43.95 26.03 -69.24
N GLY A 269 -42.81 26.28 -69.88
CA GLY A 269 -42.72 26.90 -71.21
C GLY A 269 -42.75 25.95 -72.42
N LEU A 270 -42.88 24.63 -72.21
CA LEU A 270 -42.78 23.60 -73.28
C LEU A 270 -44.07 22.79 -73.48
N SER A 271 -45.24 23.36 -73.20
CA SER A 271 -46.53 22.67 -73.39
C SER A 271 -47.53 23.54 -74.17
N ASP A 272 -47.38 23.58 -75.49
CA ASP A 272 -48.51 23.84 -76.40
C ASP A 272 -49.05 22.49 -76.91
N ASP A 273 -50.37 22.33 -76.78
CA ASP A 273 -51.23 21.24 -77.29
C ASP A 273 -51.13 19.84 -76.66
N ALA A 274 -51.48 19.74 -75.37
CA ALA A 274 -52.29 18.61 -74.85
C ALA A 274 -53.02 19.02 -73.56
N PRO A 275 -54.29 18.60 -73.35
CA PRO A 275 -55.05 19.00 -72.17
C PRO A 275 -54.42 18.43 -70.89
N PRO A 276 -54.13 19.27 -69.88
CA PRO A 276 -53.37 18.85 -68.72
C PRO A 276 -54.24 18.00 -67.79
N ARG A 277 -53.88 16.72 -67.65
CA ARG A 277 -54.22 15.97 -66.45
C ARG A 277 -53.47 16.61 -65.29
N LEU A 278 -54.19 17.39 -64.49
CA LEU A 278 -53.76 17.91 -63.19
C LEU A 278 -53.11 16.77 -62.37
N ILE A 279 -51.79 16.77 -62.29
CA ILE A 279 -51.08 16.18 -61.15
C ILE A 279 -50.52 17.37 -60.36
N PRO A 280 -51.19 17.79 -59.28
CA PRO A 280 -50.68 18.85 -58.44
C PRO A 280 -49.35 18.40 -57.83
N CYS A 281 -48.26 19.06 -58.20
CA CYS A 281 -47.00 19.01 -57.47
C CYS A 281 -47.19 19.76 -56.14
N ARG A 282 -47.94 19.15 -55.20
CA ARG A 282 -47.74 19.45 -53.79
C ARG A 282 -46.30 19.05 -53.48
N PHE A 283 -45.51 20.04 -53.11
CA PHE A 283 -44.35 19.85 -52.25
C PHE A 283 -44.65 18.72 -51.26
N LEU A 284 -43.85 17.67 -51.30
CA LEU A 284 -44.00 16.48 -50.47
C LEU A 284 -43.78 16.84 -49.00
N GLU A 285 -44.81 17.34 -48.33
CA GLU A 285 -44.93 17.36 -46.86
C GLU A 285 -44.97 15.94 -46.26
N LYS A 286 -45.01 14.89 -47.09
CA LYS A 286 -44.81 13.50 -46.63
C LYS A 286 -44.01 12.74 -47.68
N PRO A 287 -42.84 12.16 -47.34
CA PRO A 287 -42.07 11.35 -48.29
C PRO A 287 -42.94 10.25 -48.91
N SER A 288 -42.73 9.93 -50.20
CA SER A 288 -43.53 8.92 -50.88
C SER A 288 -43.45 7.58 -50.13
N PRO A 289 -44.48 6.72 -50.16
CA PRO A 289 -44.46 5.42 -49.48
C PRO A 289 -43.24 4.56 -49.83
N ARG A 290 -42.67 4.73 -51.04
CA ARG A 290 -41.43 4.05 -51.47
C ARG A 290 -40.19 4.63 -50.80
N VAL A 291 -40.12 5.95 -50.62
CA VAL A 291 -39.02 6.62 -49.90
C VAL A 291 -39.13 6.35 -48.39
N ARG A 292 -40.34 6.35 -47.82
CA ARG A 292 -40.57 5.92 -46.44
C ARG A 292 -40.20 4.46 -46.20
N ARG A 293 -40.50 3.55 -47.14
CA ARG A 293 -40.02 2.16 -47.05
C ARG A 293 -38.50 2.08 -47.12
N ARG A 294 -37.85 2.75 -48.06
CA ARG A 294 -36.37 2.73 -48.15
C ARG A 294 -35.69 3.35 -46.93
N CYS A 295 -36.20 4.47 -46.41
CA CYS A 295 -35.70 5.07 -45.18
C CYS A 295 -35.97 4.17 -43.97
N ALA A 296 -37.17 3.60 -43.83
CA ALA A 296 -37.48 2.67 -42.75
C ALA A 296 -36.61 1.41 -42.80
N GLU A 297 -36.28 0.92 -44.00
CA GLU A 297 -35.42 -0.24 -44.20
C GLU A 297 -33.94 0.11 -43.89
N CYS A 298 -33.47 1.31 -44.23
CA CYS A 298 -32.16 1.80 -43.78
C CYS A 298 -32.09 2.01 -42.26
N TYR A 299 -33.13 2.59 -41.63
CA TYR A 299 -33.18 2.74 -40.18
C TYR A 299 -33.31 1.40 -39.46
N LYS A 300 -34.01 0.43 -40.05
CA LYS A 300 -34.11 -0.93 -39.53
C LYS A 300 -32.75 -1.64 -39.58
N ARG A 301 -32.02 -1.54 -40.70
CA ARG A 301 -30.65 -2.08 -40.80
C ARG A 301 -29.68 -1.41 -39.82
N LEU A 302 -29.74 -0.09 -39.69
CA LEU A 302 -28.92 0.64 -38.72
C LEU A 302 -29.26 0.24 -37.27
N ALA A 303 -30.53 0.01 -36.96
CA ALA A 303 -30.96 -0.47 -35.65
C ALA A 303 -30.51 -1.92 -35.38
N GLU A 304 -30.58 -2.80 -36.39
CA GLU A 304 -30.07 -4.19 -36.32
C GLU A 304 -28.54 -4.20 -36.12
N ASP A 305 -27.80 -3.37 -36.86
CA ASP A 305 -26.34 -3.24 -36.72
C ASP A 305 -25.94 -2.70 -35.34
N VAL A 306 -26.66 -1.70 -34.82
CA VAL A 306 -26.41 -1.15 -33.47
C VAL A 306 -26.80 -2.15 -32.38
N SER A 307 -27.89 -2.91 -32.56
CA SER A 307 -28.31 -3.96 -31.62
C SER A 307 -27.30 -5.10 -31.58
N SER A 308 -26.80 -5.54 -32.74
CA SER A 308 -25.76 -6.58 -32.84
C SER A 308 -24.45 -6.11 -32.20
N MET A 309 -24.06 -4.85 -32.40
CA MET A 309 -22.87 -4.28 -31.79
C MET A 309 -23.01 -4.14 -30.27
N LEU A 310 -24.23 -3.87 -29.75
CA LEU A 310 -24.53 -3.83 -28.32
C LEU A 310 -24.57 -5.23 -27.68
N GLU A 311 -25.08 -6.24 -28.38
CA GLU A 311 -25.04 -7.64 -27.92
C GLU A 311 -23.60 -8.12 -27.77
N VAL A 312 -22.73 -7.86 -28.75
CA VAL A 312 -21.29 -8.19 -28.65
C VAL A 312 -20.63 -7.49 -27.45
N VAL A 313 -20.96 -6.22 -27.21
CA VAL A 313 -20.42 -5.45 -26.07
C VAL A 313 -20.96 -5.96 -24.71
N LEU A 314 -22.16 -6.54 -24.67
CA LEU A 314 -22.76 -7.10 -23.47
C LEU A 314 -22.31 -8.54 -23.20
N GLU A 315 -22.12 -9.36 -24.24
CA GLU A 315 -21.55 -10.72 -24.15
C GLU A 315 -20.09 -10.69 -23.70
N GLU A 316 -19.30 -9.70 -24.14
CA GLU A 316 -17.92 -9.48 -23.67
C GLU A 316 -17.83 -9.01 -22.21
N ARG A 317 -18.92 -8.56 -21.60
CA ARG A 317 -18.93 -8.07 -20.20
C ARG A 317 -19.46 -9.07 -19.16
N LEU A 318 -20.21 -10.09 -19.56
CA LEU A 318 -20.76 -11.12 -18.65
C LEU A 318 -20.90 -12.48 -19.37
N PRO A 319 -19.85 -13.32 -19.46
CA PRO A 319 -20.01 -14.65 -20.03
C PRO A 319 -20.69 -15.57 -18.99
N GLY A 320 -22.01 -15.69 -19.06
CA GLY A 320 -22.79 -16.61 -18.22
C GLY A 320 -24.26 -16.25 -17.96
N ALA A 321 -24.75 -15.08 -18.34
CA ALA A 321 -26.17 -14.77 -18.25
C ALA A 321 -26.91 -15.32 -19.49
N VAL A 322 -27.40 -16.55 -19.38
CA VAL A 322 -28.27 -17.17 -20.38
C VAL A 322 -29.55 -16.35 -20.58
N SER A 323 -29.79 -16.00 -21.84
CA SER A 323 -31.08 -15.89 -22.55
C SER A 323 -32.31 -15.40 -21.78
N VAL A 324 -32.70 -14.16 -22.05
CA VAL A 324 -34.12 -13.78 -22.11
C VAL A 324 -34.33 -13.01 -23.41
N SER A 325 -34.47 -13.76 -24.51
CA SER A 325 -35.12 -13.24 -25.71
C SER A 325 -36.56 -13.76 -25.74
N SER A 326 -37.45 -12.87 -26.19
CA SER A 326 -38.86 -13.12 -26.55
C SER A 326 -39.88 -13.04 -25.42
N GLN A 327 -40.22 -11.81 -25.05
CA GLN A 327 -41.61 -11.38 -24.83
C GLN A 327 -41.62 -9.86 -24.82
N PHE A 328 -41.88 -9.23 -25.97
CA PHE A 328 -42.56 -7.93 -26.15
C PHE A 328 -42.49 -7.59 -27.65
N VAL A 329 -43.50 -8.07 -28.38
CA VAL A 329 -44.09 -7.35 -29.52
C VAL A 329 -45.34 -6.68 -28.99
#